data_AF-A0AAU7CC69-F1
#
_entry.id   AF-A0AAU7CC69-F1
#
_cell.length_a   1.000
_cell.length_b   1.000
_cell.length_c   1.000
_cell.angle_alpha   90.00
_cell.angle_beta   90.00
_cell.angle_gamma   90.00
#
_symmetry.space_group_name_H-M   'P 1'
#
loop_
_entity.id
_entity.type
_entity.pdbx_description
1 polymer ?
#
loop_
_entity_poly.entity_id
_entity_poly.type
_entity_poly.pdbx_seq_one_letter_code
_entity_poly.pdbx_strand_id
1 'polypeptide(L)'
;MAWFSRISRFGDVHWVFGQEQQISCGVACVIMAAFKFNKIAPGTKALFSEADILAKAKAMFGPNPLGTGGFTNPQILQMLNHADLNMTGWNFKRLATNDVPGKIIQEVGVTSGFGVVISVKPMIVGIDWNGGGGHWVVVDTVRTFMGKKYATVCDPWDANLHIVPLEENQTFNYTGKPAVGVDFWGSRYNYDTPSAGGAFLGDVLWRA
;
A
#
# COMPACT_ATOMS: atom_id res chain seq x y z
N MET A 1 6.62 -3.58 16.87
CA MET A 1 6.01 -2.39 16.25
C MET A 1 6.74 -2.11 14.94
N ALA A 2 6.08 -2.32 13.81
CA ALA A 2 6.65 -2.15 12.47
C ALA A 2 6.15 -0.87 11.76
N TRP A 3 5.86 0.20 12.51
CA TRP A 3 5.47 1.49 11.94
C TRP A 3 6.68 2.38 11.73
N PHE A 4 6.79 2.93 10.53
CA PHE A 4 7.91 3.76 10.12
C PHE A 4 7.43 5.10 9.54
N SER A 5 8.01 6.19 10.02
CA SER A 5 7.82 7.51 9.42
C SER A 5 8.80 7.72 8.28
N ARG A 6 8.30 8.20 7.14
CA ARG A 6 9.08 8.43 5.92
C ARG A 6 8.78 9.80 5.34
N ILE A 7 9.82 10.47 4.87
CA ILE A 7 9.71 11.79 4.25
C ILE A 7 9.94 11.64 2.76
N SER A 8 8.97 12.04 1.94
CA SER A 8 9.15 12.05 0.49
C SER A 8 10.00 13.24 0.05
N ARG A 9 10.59 13.15 -1.15
CA ARG A 9 11.32 14.29 -1.76
C ARG A 9 10.45 15.53 -2.00
N PHE A 10 9.13 15.40 -1.84
CA PHE A 10 8.17 16.49 -1.96
C PHE A 10 7.85 17.14 -0.61
N GLY A 11 8.58 16.79 0.47
CA GLY A 11 8.36 17.35 1.80
C GLY A 11 7.08 16.85 2.47
N ASP A 12 6.60 15.67 2.10
CA ASP A 12 5.43 15.03 2.69
C ASP A 12 5.84 13.92 3.66
N VAL A 13 4.99 13.66 4.66
CA VAL A 13 5.24 12.64 5.69
C VAL A 13 4.27 11.49 5.53
N HIS A 14 4.83 10.31 5.38
CA HIS A 14 4.09 9.06 5.21
C HIS A 14 4.38 8.12 6.38
N TRP A 15 3.40 7.29 6.67
CA TRP A 15 3.49 6.24 7.68
C TRP A 15 3.37 4.92 6.95
N VAL A 16 4.44 4.14 6.95
CA VAL A 16 4.53 2.84 6.28
C VAL A 16 4.58 1.76 7.34
N PHE A 17 3.73 0.74 7.19
CA PHE A 17 3.78 -0.45 8.03
C PHE A 17 4.63 -1.52 7.34
N GLY A 18 5.70 -1.96 8.00
CA GLY A 18 6.51 -3.09 7.58
C GLY A 18 5.78 -4.40 7.87
N GLN A 19 5.71 -5.29 6.90
CA GLN A 19 5.15 -6.63 7.09
C GLN A 19 6.00 -7.41 8.11
N GLU A 20 5.38 -8.12 9.05
CA GLU A 20 6.08 -8.85 10.11
C GLU A 20 6.33 -10.32 9.71
N GLN A 21 5.52 -10.86 8.78
CA GLN A 21 5.73 -12.18 8.16
C GLN A 21 6.04 -12.08 6.66
N GLN A 22 6.78 -13.06 6.14
CA GLN A 22 7.19 -13.16 4.73
C GLN A 22 6.05 -13.01 3.71
N ILE A 23 4.84 -13.48 4.04
CA ILE A 23 3.67 -13.50 3.14
C ILE A 23 2.53 -12.58 3.62
N SER A 24 2.87 -11.54 4.40
CA SER A 24 1.87 -10.66 5.05
C SER A 24 1.74 -9.27 4.42
N CYS A 25 2.26 -9.04 3.21
CA CYS A 25 2.14 -7.75 2.50
C CYS A 25 0.69 -7.25 2.38
N GLY A 26 -0.26 -8.16 2.11
CA GLY A 26 -1.69 -7.83 2.09
C GLY A 26 -2.25 -7.41 3.46
N VAL A 27 -1.75 -8.01 4.55
CA VAL A 27 -2.12 -7.61 5.93
C VAL A 27 -1.59 -6.21 6.23
N ALA A 28 -0.32 -5.96 5.92
CA ALA A 28 0.31 -4.66 6.09
C ALA A 28 -0.41 -3.56 5.28
N CYS A 29 -0.86 -3.87 4.05
CA CYS A 29 -1.68 -2.96 3.26
C CYS A 29 -3.01 -2.62 3.92
N VAL A 30 -3.73 -3.60 4.48
CA VAL A 30 -4.97 -3.39 5.25
C VAL A 30 -4.71 -2.48 6.46
N ILE A 31 -3.61 -2.69 7.19
CA ILE A 31 -3.21 -1.87 8.35
C ILE A 31 -2.94 -0.42 7.94
N MET A 32 -2.17 -0.21 6.87
CA MET A 32 -1.88 1.13 6.34
C MET A 32 -3.14 1.85 5.87
N ALA A 33 -4.05 1.15 5.20
CA ALA A 33 -5.32 1.72 4.77
C ALA A 33 -6.18 2.14 5.98
N ALA A 34 -6.32 1.26 6.99
CA ALA A 34 -7.06 1.55 8.21
C ALA A 34 -6.51 2.79 8.92
N PHE A 35 -5.18 2.89 9.06
CA PHE A 35 -4.54 4.05 9.65
C PHE A 35 -4.86 5.34 8.89
N LYS A 36 -4.80 5.33 7.55
CA LYS A 36 -5.06 6.52 6.74
C LYS A 36 -6.48 7.05 6.91
N PHE A 37 -7.48 6.18 6.98
CA PHE A 37 -8.87 6.57 7.22
C PHE A 37 -9.11 7.00 8.66
N ASN A 38 -8.65 6.20 9.62
CA ASN A 38 -9.03 6.35 11.01
C ASN A 38 -8.23 7.44 11.74
N LYS A 39 -7.02 7.81 11.27
CA LYS A 39 -6.18 8.83 11.94
C LYS A 39 -6.84 10.20 12.06
N ILE A 40 -7.81 10.52 11.20
CA ILE A 40 -8.56 11.78 11.24
C ILE A 40 -10.01 11.61 11.72
N ALA A 41 -10.46 10.38 11.99
CA ALA A 41 -11.82 10.09 12.40
C ALA A 41 -11.92 10.05 13.94
N PRO A 42 -12.65 10.97 14.58
CA PRO A 42 -12.76 11.02 16.04
C PRO A 42 -13.27 9.71 16.63
N GLY A 43 -12.69 9.27 17.75
CA GLY A 43 -13.13 8.08 18.49
C GLY A 43 -12.80 6.74 17.83
N THR A 44 -12.00 6.72 16.76
CA THR A 44 -11.63 5.48 16.06
C THR A 44 -10.20 5.01 16.40
N LYS A 45 -9.99 3.69 16.45
CA LYS A 45 -8.64 3.10 16.54
C LYS A 45 -7.99 3.20 15.15
N ALA A 46 -6.86 3.91 15.06
CA ALA A 46 -6.11 4.07 13.81
C ALA A 46 -4.90 3.14 13.69
N LEU A 47 -4.28 2.77 14.81
CA LEU A 47 -3.10 1.91 14.81
C LEU A 47 -3.51 0.47 15.08
N PHE A 48 -3.22 -0.40 14.13
CA PHE A 48 -3.39 -1.84 14.25
C PHE A 48 -2.03 -2.53 14.17
N SER A 49 -1.92 -3.67 14.85
CA SER A 49 -0.81 -4.62 14.70
C SER A 49 -1.16 -5.70 13.68
N GLU A 50 -0.16 -6.44 13.21
CA GLU A 50 -0.39 -7.62 12.37
C GLU A 50 -1.22 -8.67 13.14
N ALA A 51 -0.97 -8.83 14.44
CA ALA A 51 -1.75 -9.71 15.31
C ALA A 51 -3.24 -9.33 15.38
N ASP A 52 -3.57 -8.03 15.46
CA ASP A 52 -4.96 -7.55 15.46
C ASP A 52 -5.69 -7.99 14.19
N ILE A 53 -5.07 -7.79 13.01
CA ILE A 53 -5.68 -8.12 11.72
C ILE A 53 -5.74 -9.64 11.52
N LEU A 54 -4.70 -10.38 11.91
CA LEU A 54 -4.69 -11.84 11.82
C LEU A 54 -5.71 -12.49 12.75
N ALA A 55 -5.98 -11.93 13.93
CA ALA A 55 -7.04 -12.43 14.80
C ALA A 55 -8.43 -12.32 14.12
N LYS A 56 -8.70 -11.18 13.45
CA LYS A 56 -9.92 -10.98 12.66
C LYS A 56 -9.98 -11.93 11.46
N ALA A 57 -8.89 -12.04 10.71
CA ALA A 57 -8.81 -12.93 9.57
C ALA A 57 -8.98 -14.42 9.98
N LYS A 58 -8.46 -14.82 11.14
CA LYS A 58 -8.67 -16.18 11.68
C LYS A 58 -10.14 -16.46 11.96
N ALA A 59 -10.86 -15.48 12.51
CA ALA A 59 -12.30 -15.60 12.77
C ALA A 59 -13.11 -15.72 11.48
N MET A 60 -12.69 -15.06 10.40
CA MET A 60 -13.39 -15.07 9.10
C MET A 60 -13.02 -16.25 8.20
N PHE A 61 -11.75 -16.64 8.16
CA PHE A 61 -11.19 -17.53 7.14
C PHE A 61 -10.63 -18.83 7.71
N GLY A 62 -10.69 -19.03 9.04
CA GLY A 62 -10.19 -20.22 9.72
C GLY A 62 -8.74 -20.09 10.23
N PRO A 63 -8.17 -21.17 10.79
CA PRO A 63 -6.97 -21.09 11.64
C PRO A 63 -5.69 -20.66 10.93
N ASN A 64 -5.57 -20.88 9.61
CA ASN A 64 -4.44 -20.47 8.79
C ASN A 64 -4.87 -19.52 7.65
N PRO A 65 -5.18 -18.24 7.95
CA PRO A 65 -5.78 -17.34 6.97
C PRO A 65 -4.83 -16.91 5.85
N LEU A 66 -3.50 -16.99 6.06
CA LEU A 66 -2.48 -16.64 5.06
C LEU A 66 -2.12 -17.80 4.13
N GLY A 67 -2.48 -19.05 4.47
CA GLY A 67 -2.10 -20.20 3.67
C GLY A 67 -0.58 -20.27 3.42
N THR A 68 -0.20 -20.51 2.16
CA THR A 68 1.20 -20.51 1.69
C THR A 68 1.58 -19.26 0.89
N GLY A 69 0.60 -18.43 0.50
CA GLY A 69 0.78 -17.33 -0.44
C GLY A 69 0.36 -15.95 0.07
N GLY A 70 -0.09 -15.85 1.33
CA GLY A 70 -0.65 -14.63 1.89
C GLY A 70 -2.14 -14.47 1.60
N PHE A 71 -2.68 -13.27 1.82
CA PHE A 71 -4.08 -13.00 1.48
C PHE A 71 -4.32 -13.02 -0.02
N THR A 72 -5.35 -13.75 -0.42
CA THR A 72 -5.97 -13.68 -1.75
C THR A 72 -6.74 -12.36 -1.94
N ASN A 73 -6.98 -11.96 -3.20
CA ASN A 73 -7.73 -10.72 -3.50
C ASN A 73 -9.09 -10.67 -2.78
N PRO A 74 -9.91 -11.75 -2.75
CA PRO A 74 -11.15 -11.76 -1.98
C PRO A 74 -10.95 -11.55 -0.48
N GLN A 75 -9.91 -12.14 0.11
CA GLN A 75 -9.61 -11.97 1.54
C GLN A 75 -9.18 -10.55 1.87
N ILE A 76 -8.35 -9.92 1.03
CA ILE A 76 -7.98 -8.50 1.19
C ILE A 76 -9.23 -7.63 1.13
N LEU A 77 -10.07 -7.82 0.11
CA LEU A 77 -11.31 -7.06 -0.05
C LEU A 77 -12.26 -7.23 1.14
N GLN A 78 -12.42 -8.45 1.64
CA GLN A 78 -13.25 -8.74 2.81
C GLN A 78 -12.69 -8.11 4.08
N MET A 79 -11.37 -8.13 4.28
CA MET A 79 -10.72 -7.45 5.40
C MET A 79 -10.88 -5.93 5.31
N LEU A 80 -10.66 -5.33 4.13
CA LEU A 80 -10.84 -3.89 3.91
C LEU A 80 -12.29 -3.43 4.20
N ASN A 81 -13.26 -4.31 4.00
CA ASN A 81 -14.68 -4.08 4.29
C ASN A 81 -15.14 -4.64 5.64
N HIS A 82 -14.22 -5.07 6.51
CA HIS A 82 -14.58 -5.52 7.85
C HIS A 82 -15.11 -4.34 8.69
N ALA A 83 -16.28 -4.50 9.31
CA ALA A 83 -16.95 -3.44 10.07
C ALA A 83 -16.06 -2.81 11.16
N ASP A 84 -15.37 -3.63 11.95
CA ASP A 84 -14.46 -3.18 13.01
C ASP A 84 -13.29 -2.28 12.56
N LEU A 85 -12.97 -2.23 11.26
CA LEU A 85 -11.89 -1.39 10.75
C LEU A 85 -12.36 0.02 10.38
N ASN A 86 -13.68 0.29 10.41
CA ASN A 86 -14.29 1.61 10.14
C ASN A 86 -13.88 2.23 8.79
N MET A 87 -13.60 1.41 7.78
CA MET A 87 -13.14 1.88 6.47
C MET A 87 -13.88 1.20 5.30
N THR A 88 -15.12 0.77 5.49
CA THR A 88 -15.92 0.06 4.45
C THR A 88 -16.15 0.88 3.18
N GLY A 89 -16.49 0.19 2.09
CA GLY A 89 -16.73 0.78 0.76
C GLY A 89 -15.63 0.48 -0.25
N TRP A 90 -14.75 -0.47 0.04
CA TRP A 90 -13.70 -0.89 -0.86
C TRP A 90 -14.23 -1.78 -1.97
N ASN A 91 -13.65 -1.60 -3.14
CA ASN A 91 -13.91 -2.34 -4.36
C ASN A 91 -12.62 -3.01 -4.82
N PHE A 92 -12.76 -4.08 -5.61
CA PHE A 92 -11.66 -4.72 -6.32
C PHE A 92 -11.97 -4.78 -7.80
N LYS A 93 -10.95 -4.56 -8.63
CA LYS A 93 -11.03 -4.83 -10.07
C LYS A 93 -9.66 -5.25 -10.57
N ARG A 94 -9.65 -6.17 -11.53
CA ARG A 94 -8.50 -6.42 -12.38
C ARG A 94 -8.63 -5.56 -13.64
N LEU A 95 -7.70 -4.64 -13.83
CA LEU A 95 -7.62 -3.72 -14.97
C LEU A 95 -6.59 -4.22 -16.00
N ALA A 96 -6.63 -3.65 -17.20
CA ALA A 96 -5.47 -3.72 -18.07
C ALA A 96 -4.32 -2.94 -17.42
N THR A 97 -3.09 -3.41 -17.59
CA THR A 97 -1.91 -2.87 -16.87
C THR A 97 -1.63 -1.41 -17.21
N ASN A 98 -1.97 -0.97 -18.42
CA ASN A 98 -1.89 0.41 -18.90
C ASN A 98 -3.00 1.33 -18.36
N ASP A 99 -4.10 0.78 -17.84
CA ASP A 99 -5.19 1.55 -17.23
C ASP A 99 -4.92 1.87 -15.75
N VAL A 100 -4.00 1.13 -15.11
CA VAL A 100 -3.69 1.26 -13.68
C VAL A 100 -3.23 2.68 -13.31
N PRO A 101 -2.30 3.33 -14.04
CA PRO A 101 -1.94 4.72 -13.73
C PRO A 101 -3.12 5.69 -13.76
N GLY A 102 -3.99 5.56 -14.77
CA GLY A 102 -5.19 6.39 -14.88
C GLY A 102 -6.12 6.20 -13.69
N LYS A 103 -6.30 4.94 -13.25
CA LYS A 103 -7.09 4.62 -12.06
C LYS A 103 -6.47 5.17 -10.78
N ILE A 104 -5.15 5.06 -10.60
CA ILE A 104 -4.42 5.65 -9.47
C ILE A 104 -4.66 7.17 -9.41
N ILE A 105 -4.48 7.85 -10.55
CA ILE A 105 -4.68 9.31 -10.67
C ILE A 105 -6.12 9.69 -10.29
N GLN A 106 -7.10 8.93 -10.77
CA GLN A 106 -8.52 9.16 -10.52
C GLN A 106 -8.89 8.97 -9.04
N GLU A 107 -8.50 7.85 -8.44
CA GLU A 107 -9.00 7.44 -7.12
C GLU A 107 -8.19 8.06 -5.98
N VAL A 108 -6.85 8.11 -6.09
CA VAL A 108 -5.99 8.72 -5.07
C VAL A 108 -6.11 10.25 -5.10
N GLY A 109 -6.31 10.80 -6.30
CA GLY A 109 -6.36 12.23 -6.54
C GLY A 109 -4.98 12.88 -6.59
N VAL A 110 -4.88 13.98 -7.33
CA VAL A 110 -3.62 14.67 -7.60
C VAL A 110 -3.50 15.92 -6.74
N THR A 111 -2.36 16.05 -6.05
CA THR A 111 -2.00 17.29 -5.34
C THR A 111 -0.79 17.97 -5.98
N SER A 112 -0.83 19.30 -6.10
CA SER A 112 0.28 20.11 -6.59
C SER A 112 1.20 20.60 -5.48
N GLY A 113 2.49 20.74 -5.77
CA GLY A 113 3.44 21.43 -4.90
C GLY A 113 4.09 20.56 -3.81
N PHE A 114 4.83 21.23 -2.93
CA PHE A 114 5.54 20.63 -1.78
C PHE A 114 4.71 20.73 -0.50
N GLY A 115 5.07 19.89 0.47
CA GLY A 115 4.51 19.94 1.83
C GLY A 115 3.50 18.84 2.11
N VAL A 116 3.03 18.79 3.35
CA VAL A 116 2.19 17.70 3.88
C VAL A 116 0.86 17.60 3.16
N VAL A 117 0.45 16.38 2.81
CA VAL A 117 -0.89 16.10 2.27
C VAL A 117 -1.71 15.29 3.26
N ILE A 118 -2.86 15.86 3.63
CA ILE A 118 -3.89 15.17 4.41
C ILE A 118 -4.91 14.61 3.43
N SER A 119 -4.55 13.52 2.74
CA SER A 119 -5.47 12.72 1.93
C SER A 119 -5.82 11.42 2.65
N VAL A 120 -7.07 10.99 2.47
CA VAL A 120 -7.61 9.71 2.98
C VAL A 120 -8.08 8.81 1.86
N LYS A 121 -7.50 8.91 0.66
CA LYS A 121 -7.87 8.08 -0.49
C LYS A 121 -6.71 7.16 -0.91
N PRO A 122 -6.25 6.23 -0.05
CA PRO A 122 -5.26 5.27 -0.47
C PRO A 122 -5.86 4.29 -1.48
N MET A 123 -5.02 3.80 -2.38
CA MET A 123 -5.33 2.71 -3.29
C MET A 123 -4.31 1.59 -3.07
N ILE A 124 -4.77 0.34 -2.98
CA ILE A 124 -3.90 -0.83 -2.88
C ILE A 124 -3.71 -1.41 -4.28
N VAL A 125 -2.47 -1.77 -4.61
CA VAL A 125 -2.12 -2.23 -5.95
C VAL A 125 -1.26 -3.49 -5.87
N GLY A 126 -1.59 -4.47 -6.71
CA GLY A 126 -0.85 -5.73 -6.85
C GLY A 126 0.29 -5.63 -7.86
N ILE A 127 1.45 -6.17 -7.50
CA ILE A 127 2.69 -6.20 -8.27
C ILE A 127 3.14 -7.65 -8.43
N ASP A 128 3.59 -8.02 -9.62
CA ASP A 128 4.33 -9.26 -9.82
C ASP A 128 5.81 -8.98 -10.04
N TRP A 129 6.67 -9.75 -9.36
CA TRP A 129 8.11 -9.71 -9.58
C TRP A 129 8.51 -10.45 -10.85
N ASN A 130 9.53 -9.97 -11.57
CA ASN A 130 10.06 -10.66 -12.76
C ASN A 130 10.52 -12.11 -12.47
N GLY A 131 10.96 -12.39 -11.24
CA GLY A 131 11.35 -13.73 -10.79
C GLY A 131 10.20 -14.60 -10.27
N GLY A 132 8.96 -14.12 -10.38
CA GLY A 132 7.78 -14.74 -9.79
C GLY A 132 7.50 -14.28 -8.35
N GLY A 133 6.22 -14.36 -7.97
CA GLY A 133 5.72 -13.94 -6.66
C GLY A 133 4.96 -12.62 -6.72
N GLY A 134 3.77 -12.62 -6.12
CA GLY A 134 2.92 -11.44 -6.01
C GLY A 134 3.23 -10.62 -4.75
N HIS A 135 3.05 -9.31 -4.84
CA HIS A 135 3.26 -8.35 -3.77
C HIS A 135 2.18 -7.28 -3.77
N TRP A 136 1.83 -6.78 -2.58
CA TRP A 136 0.86 -5.71 -2.41
C TRP A 136 1.53 -4.46 -1.87
N VAL A 137 1.20 -3.31 -2.46
CA VAL A 137 1.67 -2.00 -2.01
C VAL A 137 0.50 -1.02 -1.88
N VAL A 138 0.71 0.04 -1.12
CA VAL A 138 -0.27 1.13 -0.97
C VAL A 138 0.23 2.36 -1.72
N VAL A 139 -0.57 2.90 -2.64
CA VAL A 139 -0.39 4.24 -3.18
C VAL A 139 -1.24 5.20 -2.35
N ASP A 140 -0.61 6.14 -1.65
CA ASP A 140 -1.33 7.02 -0.72
C ASP A 140 -1.42 8.48 -1.18
N THR A 141 -0.58 8.88 -2.12
CA THR A 141 -0.54 10.23 -2.68
C THR A 141 -0.09 10.18 -4.14
N VAL A 142 -0.69 11.05 -4.96
CA VAL A 142 -0.19 11.39 -6.29
C VAL A 142 0.13 12.87 -6.32
N ARG A 143 1.34 13.20 -6.78
CA ARG A 143 1.82 14.57 -6.89
C ARG A 143 2.13 14.98 -8.31
N THR A 144 1.77 16.22 -8.66
CA THR A 144 2.25 16.87 -9.87
C THR A 144 3.42 17.79 -9.55
N PHE A 145 4.55 17.57 -10.22
CA PHE A 145 5.76 18.39 -10.13
C PHE A 145 6.37 18.57 -11.52
N MET A 146 6.61 19.83 -11.92
CA MET A 146 7.12 20.20 -13.26
C MET A 146 6.33 19.54 -14.41
N GLY A 147 5.00 19.52 -14.30
CA GLY A 147 4.11 18.94 -15.32
C GLY A 147 4.04 17.41 -15.34
N LYS A 148 4.84 16.71 -14.51
CA LYS A 148 4.84 15.25 -14.40
C LYS A 148 4.13 14.78 -13.14
N LYS A 149 3.43 13.65 -13.22
CA LYS A 149 2.74 13.02 -12.08
C LYS A 149 3.64 11.94 -11.46
N TYR A 150 3.59 11.82 -10.15
CA TYR A 150 4.35 10.84 -9.38
C TYR A 150 3.47 10.20 -8.31
N ALA A 151 3.41 8.88 -8.28
CA ALA A 151 2.84 8.11 -7.17
C ALA A 151 3.86 7.99 -6.04
N THR A 152 3.41 8.16 -4.80
CA THR A 152 4.16 7.69 -3.62
C THR A 152 3.64 6.32 -3.24
N VAL A 153 4.49 5.31 -3.43
CA VAL A 153 4.20 3.91 -3.12
C VAL A 153 4.79 3.57 -1.76
N CYS A 154 3.95 3.18 -0.82
CA CYS A 154 4.32 2.64 0.49
C CYS A 154 4.47 1.13 0.37
N ASP A 155 5.70 0.64 0.45
CA ASP A 155 6.01 -0.77 0.30
C ASP A 155 6.14 -1.43 1.68
N PRO A 156 5.31 -2.44 2.00
CA PRO A 156 5.37 -3.11 3.28
C PRO A 156 6.59 -4.04 3.43
N TRP A 157 7.25 -4.48 2.35
CA TRP A 157 8.43 -5.33 2.44
C TRP A 157 9.58 -4.57 3.12
N ASP A 158 10.00 -3.46 2.51
CA ASP A 158 11.11 -2.66 3.00
C ASP A 158 10.70 -1.54 3.96
N ALA A 159 9.41 -1.45 4.26
CA ALA A 159 8.78 -0.41 5.05
C ALA A 159 9.21 1.01 4.62
N ASN A 160 9.30 1.26 3.32
CA ASN A 160 9.78 2.51 2.76
C ASN A 160 8.86 3.09 1.69
N LEU A 161 9.22 4.29 1.21
CA LEU A 161 8.54 4.97 0.13
C LEU A 161 9.32 4.85 -1.17
N HIS A 162 8.58 4.64 -2.24
CA HIS A 162 9.10 4.63 -3.59
C HIS A 162 8.32 5.64 -4.41
N ILE A 163 9.03 6.62 -4.96
CA ILE A 163 8.43 7.63 -5.85
C ILE A 163 8.49 7.10 -7.27
N VAL A 164 7.32 6.81 -7.84
CA VAL A 164 7.19 6.20 -9.16
C VAL A 164 6.52 7.20 -10.11
N PRO A 165 7.12 7.52 -11.27
CA PRO A 165 6.46 8.36 -12.26
C PRO A 165 5.17 7.68 -12.76
N LEU A 166 4.14 8.49 -13.00
CA LEU A 166 2.87 8.06 -13.57
C LEU A 166 2.68 8.72 -14.93
N GLU A 167 2.50 7.89 -15.95
CA GLU A 167 2.08 8.31 -17.28
C GLU A 167 0.83 7.50 -17.65
N GLU A 168 -0.24 8.21 -18.03
CA GLU A 168 -1.49 7.56 -18.42
C GLU A 168 -1.26 6.69 -19.66
N ASN A 169 -1.96 5.55 -19.73
CA ASN A 169 -1.83 4.56 -20.81
C ASN A 169 -0.44 3.92 -20.95
N GLN A 170 0.45 4.09 -19.97
CA GLN A 170 1.70 3.34 -19.88
C GLN A 170 1.64 2.29 -18.80
N THR A 171 2.41 1.21 -18.95
CA THR A 171 2.57 0.24 -17.86
C THR A 171 3.25 0.94 -16.69
N PHE A 172 2.57 0.95 -15.54
CA PHE A 172 3.19 1.37 -14.30
C PHE A 172 4.37 0.44 -14.01
N ASN A 173 5.58 0.95 -13.82
CA ASN A 173 6.77 0.12 -13.59
C ASN A 173 7.28 0.35 -12.17
N TYR A 174 7.40 -0.72 -11.39
CA TYR A 174 7.87 -0.66 -10.02
C TYR A 174 9.17 -1.44 -9.84
N THR A 175 10.10 -0.86 -9.11
CA THR A 175 11.35 -1.52 -8.73
C THR A 175 11.59 -1.29 -7.25
N GLY A 176 11.55 -2.38 -6.48
CA GLY A 176 11.97 -2.37 -5.08
C GLY A 176 13.47 -2.13 -5.04
N LYS A 177 13.92 -1.10 -4.33
CA LYS A 177 15.32 -0.70 -4.27
C LYS A 177 15.65 -0.15 -2.88
N PRO A 178 16.93 -0.14 -2.48
CA PRO A 178 17.32 0.57 -1.26
C PRO A 178 16.80 2.00 -1.27
N ALA A 179 16.11 2.38 -0.19
CA ALA A 179 15.64 3.74 0.01
C ALA A 179 16.21 4.28 1.32
N VAL A 180 16.59 5.57 1.30
CA VAL A 180 17.15 6.25 2.46
C VAL A 180 15.99 6.62 3.38
N GLY A 181 15.98 6.06 4.59
CA GLY A 181 15.00 6.34 5.63
C GLY A 181 15.67 6.37 6.99
N VAL A 182 15.09 7.13 7.92
CA VAL A 182 15.49 7.12 9.33
C VAL A 182 14.53 6.21 10.08
N ASP A 183 15.09 5.17 10.68
CA ASP A 183 14.35 4.25 11.53
C ASP A 183 14.54 4.68 12.98
N PHE A 184 13.48 5.12 13.62
CA PHE A 184 13.52 5.45 15.05
C PHE A 184 13.36 4.20 15.93
N TRP A 185 12.74 3.14 15.39
CA TRP A 185 12.52 1.84 16.02
C TRP A 185 12.08 0.81 14.96
N GLY A 186 12.01 -0.46 15.35
CA GLY A 186 11.47 -1.55 14.53
C GLY A 186 12.52 -2.29 13.69
N SER A 187 12.09 -3.36 13.03
CA SER A 187 12.88 -4.12 12.05
C SER A 187 12.06 -4.25 10.77
N ARG A 188 12.73 -4.23 9.62
CA ARG A 188 12.12 -4.29 8.29
C ARG A 188 13.00 -5.14 7.38
N TYR A 189 12.42 -5.67 6.30
CA TYR A 189 13.22 -6.29 5.26
C TYR A 189 13.97 -5.21 4.47
N ASN A 190 14.95 -5.63 3.68
CA ASN A 190 15.68 -4.73 2.78
C ASN A 190 15.75 -5.37 1.40
N TYR A 191 15.77 -4.51 0.38
CA TYR A 191 16.18 -4.89 -0.96
C TYR A 191 17.70 -4.71 -1.05
N ASP A 192 18.47 -5.77 -0.78
CA ASP A 192 19.94 -5.70 -0.89
C ASP A 192 20.39 -5.55 -2.36
N THR A 193 19.58 -6.05 -3.29
CA THR A 193 19.67 -5.82 -4.72
C THR A 193 18.31 -5.32 -5.24
N PRO A 194 18.29 -4.44 -6.28
CA PRO A 194 17.05 -4.01 -6.87
C PRO A 194 16.23 -5.21 -7.35
N SER A 195 15.02 -5.37 -6.81
CA SER A 195 14.05 -6.33 -7.31
C SER A 195 13.19 -5.62 -8.34
N ALA A 196 13.36 -5.98 -9.61
CA ALA A 196 12.54 -5.43 -10.67
C ALA A 196 11.16 -6.10 -10.63
N GLY A 197 10.12 -5.31 -10.33
CA GLY A 197 8.75 -5.70 -10.62
C GLY A 197 8.64 -5.94 -12.13
N GLY A 198 8.13 -7.09 -12.53
CA GLY A 198 8.02 -7.47 -13.93
C GLY A 198 6.86 -6.81 -14.63
N ALA A 199 5.75 -6.66 -13.93
CA ALA A 199 4.62 -5.84 -14.34
C ALA A 199 3.66 -5.71 -13.15
N PHE A 200 2.80 -4.69 -13.18
CA PHE A 200 1.62 -4.67 -12.34
C PHE A 200 0.64 -5.75 -12.78
N LEU A 201 -0.03 -6.39 -11.82
CA LEU A 201 -1.01 -7.45 -12.06
C LEU A 201 -2.33 -6.94 -12.66
N GLY A 202 -2.50 -5.63 -12.75
CA GLY A 202 -3.81 -4.99 -13.00
C GLY A 202 -4.73 -5.01 -11.78
N ASP A 203 -4.35 -5.72 -10.71
CA ASP A 203 -5.12 -5.85 -9.49
C ASP A 203 -5.10 -4.55 -8.68
N VAL A 204 -6.28 -3.96 -8.53
CA VAL A 204 -6.47 -2.69 -7.82
C VAL A 204 -7.59 -2.81 -6.80
N LEU A 205 -7.37 -2.24 -5.61
CA LEU A 205 -8.41 -2.01 -4.61
C LEU A 205 -8.48 -0.54 -4.25
N TRP A 206 -9.67 0.02 -4.27
CA TRP A 206 -9.91 1.42 -3.94
C TRP A 206 -11.26 1.55 -3.22
N ARG A 207 -11.40 2.61 -2.42
CA ARG A 207 -12.68 2.97 -1.79
C ARG A 207 -13.40 3.97 -2.67
N ALA A 208 -14.65 3.65 -3.06
CA ALA A 208 -15.51 4.55 -3.84
C ALA A 208 -16.11 5.66 -2.95
#